data_AF-A0A2E9VZY4-F1
#
_entry.id   AF-A0A2E9VZY4-F1
#
_cell.length_a   1.000
_cell.length_b   1.000
_cell.length_c   1.000
_cell.angle_alpha   90.00
_cell.angle_beta   90.00
_cell.angle_gamma   90.00
#
_symmetry.space_group_name_H-M   'P 1'
#
loop_
_entity.id
_entity.type
_entity.pdbx_description
1 polymer ?
#
loop_
_entity_poly.entity_id
_entity_poly.type
_entity_poly.pdbx_seq_one_letter_code
_entity_poly.pdbx_strand_id
1 'polypeptide(L)'
;MSKWFFLSLLAIVLILLLRFLTFSHLPLEGRDNCDSNTISSNLSGIWDLNRIDNFSGLKIFLENENTSQYSFILNRLVPELLSRSQILRINFCNDEITISYNIFRKWIQYNFSSLNSINIKSSDVDYITGQAKFNSDRIQGNFNLQGVDIEQEIYLDGGELIRSVNIKNRDTGKIKFYYRKYE
;
A
#
# COMPACT_ATOMS: atom_id res chain seq x y z
N MET A 1 -33.82 -21.87 -19.79
CA MET A 1 -33.14 -20.84 -18.98
C MET A 1 -33.67 -19.47 -19.36
N SER A 2 -34.06 -18.63 -18.41
CA SER A 2 -34.60 -17.29 -18.70
C SER A 2 -33.47 -16.27 -18.86
N LYS A 3 -33.71 -15.18 -19.60
CA LYS A 3 -32.75 -14.06 -19.76
C LYS A 3 -32.27 -13.51 -18.40
N TRP A 4 -33.15 -13.52 -17.40
CA TRP A 4 -32.86 -13.09 -16.03
C TRP A 4 -31.83 -13.98 -15.32
N PHE A 5 -31.89 -15.29 -15.54
CA PHE A 5 -30.90 -16.22 -14.99
C PHE A 5 -29.49 -15.94 -15.53
N PHE A 6 -29.37 -15.68 -16.84
CA PHE A 6 -28.08 -15.33 -17.44
C PHE A 6 -27.52 -14.00 -16.93
N LEU A 7 -28.38 -12.98 -16.76
CA LEU A 7 -27.98 -11.69 -16.19
C LEU A 7 -27.49 -11.84 -14.74
N SER A 8 -28.20 -12.62 -13.91
CA SER A 8 -27.76 -12.87 -12.53
C SER A 8 -26.45 -13.66 -12.48
N LEU A 9 -26.30 -14.67 -13.33
CA LEU A 9 -25.08 -15.47 -13.38
C LEU A 9 -23.88 -14.63 -13.83
N LEU A 10 -24.07 -13.79 -14.85
CA LEU A 10 -23.03 -12.87 -15.33
C LEU A 10 -22.58 -11.91 -14.23
N ALA A 11 -23.53 -11.32 -13.49
CA ALA A 11 -23.20 -10.43 -12.38
C ALA A 11 -22.39 -11.14 -11.29
N ILE A 12 -22.79 -12.36 -10.90
CA ILE A 12 -22.05 -13.17 -9.92
C ILE A 12 -20.64 -13.48 -10.40
N VAL A 13 -20.49 -13.92 -11.66
CA VAL A 13 -19.18 -14.22 -12.26
C VAL A 13 -18.29 -12.99 -12.27
N LEU A 14 -18.82 -11.82 -12.63
CA LEU A 14 -18.07 -10.56 -12.61
C LEU A 14 -17.59 -10.18 -11.20
N ILE A 15 -18.46 -10.32 -10.20
CA ILE A 15 -18.10 -10.03 -8.80
C ILE A 15 -17.02 -10.99 -8.30
N LEU A 16 -17.17 -12.30 -8.57
CA LEU A 16 -16.21 -13.31 -8.18
C LEU A 16 -14.86 -13.12 -8.88
N LEU A 17 -14.88 -12.80 -10.17
CA LEU A 17 -13.68 -12.52 -10.94
C LEU A 17 -12.97 -11.27 -10.44
N LEU A 18 -13.71 -10.20 -10.13
CA LEU A 18 -13.13 -9.00 -9.54
C LEU A 18 -12.46 -9.31 -8.20
N ARG A 19 -13.17 -10.02 -7.31
CA ARG A 19 -12.63 -10.41 -6.00
C ARG A 19 -11.41 -11.30 -6.14
N PHE A 20 -11.42 -12.23 -7.08
CA PHE A 20 -10.28 -13.10 -7.35
C PHE A 20 -9.07 -12.31 -7.87
N LEU A 21 -9.28 -11.26 -8.67
CA LEU A 21 -8.19 -10.45 -9.22
C LEU A 21 -7.63 -9.42 -8.24
N THR A 22 -8.44 -8.93 -7.30
CA THR A 22 -8.03 -7.81 -6.43
C THR A 22 -7.67 -8.24 -5.01
N PHE A 23 -8.35 -9.26 -4.46
CA PHE A 23 -8.15 -9.64 -3.07
C PHE A 23 -6.94 -10.54 -2.89
N SER A 24 -6.09 -10.20 -1.94
CA SER A 24 -4.98 -11.04 -1.47
C SER A 24 -5.21 -11.41 -0.03
N HIS A 25 -4.95 -12.66 0.34
CA HIS A 25 -4.91 -13.03 1.75
C HIS A 25 -3.70 -12.33 2.39
N LEU A 26 -3.84 -11.90 3.64
CA LEU A 26 -2.72 -11.39 4.44
C LEU A 26 -1.58 -12.42 4.42
N PRO A 27 -0.33 -12.00 4.18
CA PRO A 27 0.79 -12.92 4.14
C PRO A 27 0.94 -13.54 5.54
N LEU A 28 1.20 -14.85 5.56
CA LEU A 28 1.41 -15.59 6.80
C LEU A 28 2.76 -15.23 7.45
N GLU A 29 3.67 -14.65 6.69
CA GLU A 29 4.96 -14.17 7.19
C GLU A 29 4.77 -12.89 8.02
N GLY A 30 5.34 -12.89 9.23
CA GLY A 30 5.15 -11.82 10.21
C GLY A 30 3.89 -11.97 11.08
N ARG A 31 3.28 -13.17 11.14
CA ARG A 31 2.10 -13.40 11.98
C ARG A 31 2.40 -13.33 13.48
N ASP A 32 3.37 -14.05 14.05
CA ASP A 32 3.37 -14.24 15.53
C ASP A 32 4.74 -14.46 16.22
N ASN A 33 5.87 -13.95 15.73
CA ASN A 33 7.18 -14.17 16.38
C ASN A 33 7.72 -12.96 17.15
N CYS A 34 6.85 -12.12 17.71
CA CYS A 34 7.29 -10.98 18.51
C CYS A 34 7.07 -11.30 19.99
N ASP A 35 8.12 -11.79 20.64
CA ASP A 35 8.14 -12.15 22.06
C ASP A 35 7.80 -10.93 22.92
N SER A 36 6.54 -10.80 23.34
CA SER A 36 5.96 -10.03 24.47
C SER A 36 6.32 -8.54 24.71
N ASN A 37 7.43 -8.00 24.20
CA ASN A 37 7.86 -6.61 24.35
C ASN A 37 7.52 -5.83 23.08
N THR A 38 6.22 -5.59 22.90
CA THR A 38 5.73 -4.75 21.80
C THR A 38 5.94 -3.28 22.18
N ILE A 39 6.67 -2.53 21.34
CA ILE A 39 6.64 -1.07 21.41
C ILE A 39 5.21 -0.67 21.00
N SER A 40 4.43 -0.14 21.95
CA SER A 40 3.06 0.30 21.70
C SER A 40 3.06 1.60 20.89
N SER A 41 3.07 1.50 19.57
CA SER A 41 2.79 2.63 18.68
C SER A 41 1.34 2.60 18.22
N ASN A 42 0.69 3.77 18.18
CA ASN A 42 -0.66 3.92 17.64
C ASN A 42 -0.74 3.55 16.14
N LEU A 43 0.39 3.54 15.43
CA LEU A 43 0.49 3.10 14.03
C LEU A 43 0.35 1.59 13.87
N SER A 44 0.59 0.81 14.93
CA SER A 44 0.56 -0.64 14.90
C SER A 44 -0.85 -1.17 14.62
N GLY A 45 -0.94 -2.14 13.70
CA GLY A 45 -2.20 -2.81 13.38
C GLY A 45 -2.38 -3.09 11.91
N ILE A 46 -3.62 -3.51 11.58
CA ILE A 46 -4.10 -3.76 10.23
C ILE A 46 -5.02 -2.59 9.85
N TRP A 47 -4.84 -2.08 8.64
CA TRP A 47 -5.46 -0.87 8.15
C TRP A 47 -6.02 -1.10 6.73
N ASP A 48 -7.29 -0.84 6.54
CA ASP A 48 -7.95 -0.94 5.23
C ASP A 48 -7.89 0.39 4.49
N LEU A 49 -7.44 0.35 3.24
CA LEU A 49 -7.43 1.53 2.39
C LEU A 49 -8.87 1.99 2.14
N ASN A 50 -9.20 3.22 2.49
CA ASN A 50 -10.53 3.80 2.33
C ASN A 50 -10.62 4.74 1.13
N ARG A 51 -9.61 5.59 0.89
CA ARG A 51 -9.56 6.50 -0.26
C ARG A 51 -8.14 6.85 -0.67
N ILE A 52 -7.99 7.33 -1.89
CA ILE A 52 -6.72 7.83 -2.44
C ILE A 52 -6.95 9.20 -3.06
N ASP A 53 -6.16 10.18 -2.63
CA ASP A 53 -6.17 11.52 -3.18
C ASP A 53 -4.97 11.72 -4.11
N ASN A 54 -5.18 12.51 -5.16
CA ASN A 54 -4.17 12.86 -6.17
C ASN A 54 -3.48 11.64 -6.82
N PHE A 55 -4.23 10.58 -7.12
CA PHE A 55 -3.68 9.38 -7.78
C PHE A 55 -3.02 9.68 -9.13
N SER A 56 -3.47 10.75 -9.81
CA SER A 56 -2.85 11.28 -11.03
C SER A 56 -1.35 11.58 -10.90
N GLY A 57 -0.84 11.77 -9.67
CA GLY A 57 0.59 11.91 -9.43
C GLY A 57 1.42 10.71 -9.89
N LEU A 58 0.80 9.53 -10.06
CA LEU A 58 1.44 8.33 -10.61
C LEU A 58 1.53 8.30 -12.15
N LYS A 59 1.03 9.33 -12.86
CA LYS A 59 1.08 9.40 -14.32
C LYS A 59 2.48 9.15 -14.89
N ILE A 60 3.53 9.55 -14.16
CA ILE A 60 4.93 9.33 -14.56
C ILE A 60 5.26 7.84 -14.66
N PHE A 61 4.78 7.01 -13.73
CA PHE A 61 4.95 5.56 -13.82
C PHE A 61 4.26 5.01 -15.07
N LEU A 62 3.10 5.55 -15.43
CA LEU A 62 2.39 5.16 -16.65
C LEU A 62 3.12 5.61 -17.93
N GLU A 63 3.77 6.76 -17.90
CA GLU A 63 4.60 7.26 -19.01
C GLU A 63 5.81 6.36 -19.24
N ASN A 64 6.51 5.94 -18.18
CA ASN A 64 7.65 5.02 -18.27
C ASN A 64 7.26 3.64 -18.82
N GLU A 65 6.03 3.19 -18.53
CA GLU A 65 5.51 1.89 -18.99
C GLU A 65 4.77 1.96 -20.35
N ASN A 66 4.85 3.09 -21.08
CA ASN A 66 4.11 3.32 -22.34
C ASN A 66 2.57 3.13 -22.23
N THR A 67 2.01 3.32 -21.04
CA THR A 67 0.57 3.18 -20.75
C THR A 67 -0.14 4.52 -20.55
N SER A 68 0.53 5.63 -20.88
CA SER A 68 0.01 7.00 -20.74
C SER A 68 -1.36 7.21 -21.43
N GLN A 69 -1.61 6.51 -22.54
CA GLN A 69 -2.89 6.53 -23.26
C GLN A 69 -4.09 6.03 -22.43
N TYR A 70 -3.84 5.20 -21.41
CA TYR A 70 -4.87 4.67 -20.51
C TYR A 70 -4.97 5.47 -19.20
N SER A 71 -4.20 6.55 -19.05
CA SER A 71 -4.12 7.34 -17.81
C SER A 71 -5.49 7.79 -17.28
N PHE A 72 -6.43 8.17 -18.15
CA PHE A 72 -7.78 8.53 -17.74
C PHE A 72 -8.51 7.37 -17.05
N ILE A 73 -8.49 6.19 -17.68
CA ILE A 73 -9.17 4.99 -17.15
C ILE A 73 -8.49 4.55 -15.86
N LEU A 74 -7.15 4.57 -15.82
CA LEU A 74 -6.38 4.16 -14.65
C LEU A 74 -6.59 5.10 -13.47
N ASN A 75 -6.56 6.43 -13.69
CA ASN A 75 -6.78 7.42 -12.65
C ASN A 75 -8.20 7.38 -12.07
N ARG A 76 -9.16 6.83 -12.80
CA ARG A 76 -10.53 6.66 -12.32
C ARG A 76 -10.74 5.31 -11.62
N LEU A 77 -10.40 4.21 -12.29
CA LEU A 77 -10.75 2.87 -11.82
C LEU A 77 -9.78 2.34 -10.76
N VAL A 78 -8.47 2.61 -10.90
CA VAL A 78 -7.48 2.01 -10.00
C VAL A 78 -7.67 2.48 -8.55
N PRO A 79 -7.92 3.78 -8.26
CA PRO A 79 -8.21 4.20 -6.89
C PRO A 79 -9.40 3.48 -6.27
N GLU A 80 -10.51 3.37 -7.00
CA GLU A 80 -11.74 2.73 -6.53
C GLU A 80 -11.56 1.22 -6.27
N LEU A 81 -10.77 0.56 -7.13
CA LEU A 81 -10.49 -0.86 -6.96
C LEU A 81 -9.52 -1.10 -5.81
N LEU A 82 -8.44 -0.31 -5.72
CA LEU A 82 -7.48 -0.42 -4.63
C LEU A 82 -8.11 -0.13 -3.28
N SER A 83 -8.96 0.90 -3.16
CA SER A 83 -9.64 1.24 -1.90
C SER A 83 -10.66 0.20 -1.45
N ARG A 84 -10.84 -0.89 -2.19
CA ARG A 84 -11.69 -2.02 -1.81
C ARG A 84 -10.90 -3.30 -1.59
N SER A 85 -9.59 -3.29 -1.82
CA SER A 85 -8.76 -4.49 -1.79
C SER A 85 -7.43 -4.34 -1.06
N GLN A 86 -6.92 -3.11 -0.93
CA GLN A 86 -5.62 -2.87 -0.29
C GLN A 86 -5.78 -2.83 1.23
N ILE A 87 -4.92 -3.62 1.86
CA ILE A 87 -4.69 -3.74 3.29
C ILE A 87 -3.24 -3.31 3.53
N LEU A 88 -3.02 -2.53 4.58
CA LEU A 88 -1.72 -2.13 5.09
C LEU A 88 -1.58 -2.67 6.51
N ARG A 89 -0.49 -3.37 6.78
CA ARG A 89 -0.14 -3.88 8.10
C ARG A 89 1.15 -3.22 8.54
N ILE A 90 1.16 -2.72 9.78
CA ILE A 90 2.35 -2.19 10.43
C ILE A 90 2.53 -2.96 11.72
N ASN A 91 3.67 -3.63 11.85
CA ASN A 91 4.04 -4.38 13.03
C ASN A 91 5.29 -3.77 13.66
N PHE A 92 5.27 -3.60 14.98
CA PHE A 92 6.42 -3.20 15.79
C PHE A 92 6.85 -4.40 16.63
N CYS A 93 8.08 -4.84 16.45
CA CYS A 93 8.64 -6.03 17.09
C CYS A 93 10.02 -5.71 17.65
N ASN A 94 10.09 -5.43 18.96
CA ASN A 94 11.29 -4.86 19.58
C ASN A 94 11.76 -3.62 18.79
N ASP A 95 12.99 -3.65 18.28
CA ASP A 95 13.59 -2.59 17.49
C ASP A 95 13.33 -2.72 15.97
N GLU A 96 12.52 -3.68 15.53
CA GLU A 96 12.18 -3.87 14.12
C GLU A 96 10.76 -3.41 13.80
N ILE A 97 10.62 -2.70 12.69
CA ILE A 97 9.35 -2.23 12.15
C ILE A 97 9.18 -2.89 10.80
N THR A 98 8.07 -3.61 10.65
CA THR A 98 7.68 -4.26 9.40
C THR A 98 6.46 -3.56 8.84
N ILE A 99 6.56 -3.09 7.61
CA ILE A 99 5.44 -2.55 6.84
C ILE A 99 5.15 -3.50 5.69
N SER A 100 3.89 -3.94 5.60
CA SER A 100 3.42 -4.78 4.51
C SER A 100 2.13 -4.19 3.94
N TYR A 101 2.04 -4.02 2.63
CA TYR A 101 0.79 -3.68 1.96
C TYR A 101 0.66 -4.38 0.62
N ASN A 102 -0.56 -4.66 0.20
CA ASN A 102 -0.80 -5.25 -1.11
C ASN A 102 -1.19 -4.20 -2.16
N ILE A 103 -0.71 -4.42 -3.38
CA ILE A 103 -1.27 -3.82 -4.59
C ILE A 103 -1.97 -4.95 -5.32
N PHE A 104 -3.31 -4.96 -5.22
CA PHE A 104 -4.14 -6.10 -5.63
C PHE A 104 -3.61 -7.40 -4.99
N ARG A 105 -3.16 -8.36 -5.79
CA ARG A 105 -2.64 -9.65 -5.28
C ARG A 105 -1.19 -9.61 -4.83
N LYS A 106 -0.41 -8.61 -5.25
CA LYS A 106 1.03 -8.54 -4.98
C LYS A 106 1.26 -7.89 -3.63
N TRP A 107 1.99 -8.57 -2.73
CA TRP A 107 2.42 -7.98 -1.47
C TRP A 107 3.74 -7.26 -1.66
N ILE A 108 3.84 -6.11 -1.02
CA ILE A 108 5.08 -5.36 -0.85
C ILE A 108 5.33 -5.34 0.64
N GLN A 109 6.47 -5.86 1.04
CA GLN A 109 6.91 -5.87 2.43
C GLN A 109 8.30 -5.28 2.53
N TYR A 110 8.56 -4.55 3.61
CA TYR A 110 9.90 -4.15 4.01
C TYR A 110 10.01 -3.98 5.51
N ASN A 111 11.21 -4.28 6.00
CA ASN A 111 11.56 -4.24 7.40
C ASN A 111 12.72 -3.26 7.60
N PHE A 112 12.72 -2.52 8.70
CA PHE A 112 13.80 -1.63 9.09
C PHE A 112 13.84 -1.48 10.61
N SER A 113 14.98 -1.04 11.15
CA SER A 113 15.09 -0.83 12.60
C SER A 113 14.52 0.54 12.99
N SER A 114 13.87 0.61 14.15
CA SER A 114 13.45 1.86 14.78
C SER A 114 14.63 2.77 15.14
N LEU A 115 15.81 2.19 15.40
CA LEU A 115 16.99 2.89 15.93
C LEU A 115 17.92 3.44 14.82
N ASN A 116 17.93 2.83 13.63
CA ASN A 116 18.85 3.18 12.55
C ASN A 116 18.14 3.24 11.18
N SER A 117 18.59 4.12 10.28
CA SER A 117 18.15 4.10 8.88
C SER A 117 18.73 2.87 8.18
N ILE A 118 17.88 1.89 7.82
CA ILE A 118 18.31 0.62 7.23
C ILE A 118 17.88 0.49 5.77
N ASN A 119 18.74 -0.19 5.00
CA ASN A 119 18.51 -0.64 3.63
C ASN A 119 17.36 -1.64 3.55
N ILE A 120 16.34 -1.28 2.78
CA ILE A 120 15.16 -2.09 2.57
C ILE A 120 15.40 -3.09 1.44
N LYS A 121 15.08 -4.37 1.69
CA LYS A 121 14.91 -5.41 0.65
C LYS A 121 13.48 -5.94 0.75
N SER A 122 12.75 -5.92 -0.35
CA SER A 122 11.42 -6.52 -0.41
C SER A 122 11.52 -8.01 -0.66
N SER A 123 10.64 -8.81 -0.03
CA SER A 123 10.62 -10.27 -0.19
C SER A 123 10.11 -10.73 -1.56
N ASP A 124 9.20 -9.96 -2.18
CA ASP A 124 8.54 -10.32 -3.45
C ASP A 124 8.95 -9.42 -4.63
N VAL A 125 9.70 -8.33 -4.39
CA VAL A 125 10.03 -7.32 -5.40
C VAL A 125 11.49 -6.87 -5.25
N ASP A 126 12.39 -7.41 -6.08
CA ASP A 126 13.84 -7.10 -6.10
C ASP A 126 14.20 -5.62 -6.41
N TYR A 127 13.21 -4.73 -6.52
CA TYR A 127 13.36 -3.37 -7.07
C TYR A 127 13.08 -2.24 -6.08
N ILE A 128 12.83 -2.54 -4.81
CA ILE A 128 12.67 -1.52 -3.76
C ILE A 128 13.94 -1.49 -2.93
N THR A 129 14.67 -0.39 -3.05
CA THR A 129 15.80 -0.08 -2.18
C THR A 129 15.57 1.28 -1.54
N GLY A 130 16.05 1.49 -0.33
CA GLY A 130 15.79 2.75 0.36
C GLY A 130 16.13 2.72 1.83
N GLN A 131 15.83 3.83 2.49
CA GLN A 131 16.02 4.02 3.92
C GLN A 131 14.71 4.51 4.53
N ALA A 132 14.35 3.95 5.67
CA ALA A 132 13.25 4.44 6.49
C ALA A 132 13.73 4.77 7.91
N LYS A 133 13.03 5.70 8.56
CA LYS A 133 13.23 6.13 9.93
C LYS A 133 11.88 6.22 10.62
N PHE A 134 11.85 5.87 11.89
CA PHE A 134 10.67 6.04 12.74
C PHE A 134 10.95 7.11 13.78
N ASN A 135 9.99 8.03 13.92
CA ASN A 135 10.00 9.07 14.93
C ASN A 135 8.63 9.04 15.61
N SER A 136 8.53 8.37 16.77
CA SER A 136 7.36 8.22 17.69
C SER A 136 5.97 7.97 17.09
N ASP A 137 5.50 8.83 16.21
CA ASP A 137 4.18 8.92 15.61
C ASP A 137 4.22 8.96 14.07
N ARG A 138 5.43 8.99 13.47
CA ARG A 138 5.63 9.07 12.02
C ARG A 138 6.75 8.16 11.54
N ILE A 139 6.49 7.47 10.43
CA ILE A 139 7.50 6.74 9.66
C ILE A 139 7.81 7.56 8.41
N GLN A 140 9.08 7.86 8.18
CA GLN A 140 9.55 8.59 6.99
C GLN A 140 10.53 7.72 6.24
N GLY A 141 10.46 7.67 4.91
CA GLY A 141 11.43 6.93 4.12
C GLY A 141 11.66 7.52 2.75
N ASN A 142 12.85 7.26 2.23
CA ASN A 142 13.27 7.56 0.88
C ASN A 142 13.55 6.24 0.17
N PHE A 143 12.88 6.01 -0.94
CA PHE A 143 12.89 4.75 -1.67
C PHE A 143 13.21 5.03 -3.13
N ASN A 144 13.97 4.15 -3.76
CA ASN A 144 14.07 4.05 -5.20
C ASN A 144 13.23 2.86 -5.65
N LEU A 145 12.22 3.13 -6.47
CA LEU A 145 11.37 2.12 -7.10
C LEU A 145 11.60 2.17 -8.60
N GLN A 146 12.31 1.17 -9.14
CA GLN A 146 12.59 1.04 -10.58
C GLN A 146 13.19 2.33 -11.20
N GLY A 147 14.12 2.98 -10.50
CA GLY A 147 14.77 4.22 -10.97
C GLY A 147 13.99 5.50 -10.67
N VAL A 148 12.86 5.42 -9.97
CA VAL A 148 12.09 6.59 -9.51
C VAL A 148 12.32 6.80 -8.02
N ASP A 149 12.83 7.98 -7.65
CA ASP A 149 13.02 8.36 -6.25
C ASP A 149 11.72 8.88 -5.62
N ILE A 150 11.32 8.21 -4.54
CA ILE A 150 10.08 8.42 -3.82
C ILE A 150 10.40 8.79 -2.36
N GLU A 151 9.73 9.82 -1.88
CA GLU A 151 9.57 10.13 -0.46
C GLU A 151 8.25 9.58 0.05
N GLN A 152 8.27 8.84 1.15
CA GLN A 152 7.07 8.36 1.80
C GLN A 152 7.01 8.81 3.26
N GLU A 153 5.83 9.19 3.71
CA GLU A 153 5.52 9.44 5.12
C GLU A 153 4.29 8.63 5.52
N ILE A 154 4.31 8.01 6.70
CA ILE A 154 3.16 7.33 7.31
C ILE A 154 2.93 7.92 8.69
N TYR A 155 1.73 8.40 8.96
CA TYR A 155 1.35 9.03 10.24
C TYR A 155 -0.16 8.92 10.48
N LEU A 156 -0.61 9.25 11.69
CA LEU A 156 -2.04 9.36 12.02
C LEU A 156 -2.50 10.81 11.94
N ASP A 157 -3.69 11.01 11.41
CA ASP A 157 -4.38 12.30 11.39
C ASP A 157 -5.89 12.08 11.50
N GLY A 158 -6.54 12.71 12.48
CA GLY A 158 -7.98 12.57 12.70
C GLY A 158 -8.49 11.14 12.92
N GLY A 159 -7.64 10.21 13.38
CA GLY A 159 -7.98 8.80 13.55
C GLY A 159 -7.86 7.94 12.28
N GLU A 160 -7.49 8.53 11.14
CA GLU A 160 -7.11 7.81 9.93
C GLU A 160 -5.58 7.68 9.85
N LEU A 161 -5.10 6.53 9.37
CA LEU A 161 -3.70 6.38 9.01
C LEU A 161 -3.50 6.93 7.60
N ILE A 162 -2.51 7.80 7.42
CA ILE A 162 -2.19 8.41 6.14
C ILE A 162 -0.83 7.92 5.70
N ARG A 163 -0.76 7.31 4.51
CA ARG A 163 0.49 7.08 3.77
C ARG A 163 0.58 8.10 2.65
N SER A 164 1.50 9.04 2.76
CA SER A 164 1.79 10.06 1.75
C SER A 164 2.99 9.62 0.92
N VAL A 165 2.90 9.79 -0.39
CA VAL A 165 3.95 9.45 -1.37
C VAL A 165 4.23 10.67 -2.22
N ASN A 166 5.49 11.06 -2.34
CA ASN A 166 5.97 12.18 -3.15
C ASN A 166 7.06 11.69 -4.10
N ILE A 167 7.09 12.19 -5.33
CA ILE A 167 8.10 11.81 -6.34
C ILE A 167 9.12 12.96 -6.40
N LYS A 168 10.37 12.76 -5.96
CA LYS A 168 11.31 13.88 -5.70
C LYS A 168 11.64 14.72 -6.95
N ASN A 169 11.73 14.07 -8.11
CA ASN A 169 12.28 14.72 -9.30
C ASN A 169 11.22 15.52 -10.10
N ARG A 170 9.94 15.53 -9.69
CA ARG A 170 8.88 16.27 -10.36
C ARG A 170 7.77 16.68 -9.39
N ASP A 171 7.26 17.90 -9.57
CA ASP A 171 6.14 18.41 -8.78
C ASP A 171 4.81 17.89 -9.32
N THR A 172 4.42 16.68 -8.89
CA THR A 172 3.09 16.11 -9.14
C THR A 172 2.16 16.21 -7.94
N GLY A 173 2.60 16.91 -6.89
CA GLY A 173 1.96 16.88 -5.57
C GLY A 173 2.08 15.54 -4.86
N LYS A 174 1.72 15.53 -3.57
CA LYS A 174 1.70 14.30 -2.75
C LYS A 174 0.48 13.44 -3.11
N ILE A 175 0.69 12.16 -3.39
CA ILE A 175 -0.37 11.15 -3.46
C ILE A 175 -0.63 10.70 -2.02
N LYS A 176 -1.89 10.71 -1.57
CA LYS A 176 -2.22 10.34 -0.19
C LYS A 176 -3.17 9.16 -0.17
N PHE A 177 -2.78 8.12 0.55
CA PHE A 177 -3.58 6.93 0.81
C PHE A 177 -4.10 7.03 2.24
N TYR A 178 -5.42 6.98 2.41
CA TYR A 178 -6.07 7.11 3.70
C TYR A 178 -6.63 5.76 4.11
N TYR A 179 -6.24 5.29 5.29
CA TYR A 179 -6.64 4.00 5.80
C TYR A 179 -7.46 4.14 7.07
N ARG A 180 -8.38 3.20 7.26
CA ARG A 180 -9.16 3.02 8.49
C ARG A 180 -8.66 1.78 9.20
N LYS A 181 -8.69 1.81 10.53
CA LYS A 181 -8.28 0.65 11.31
C LYS A 181 -9.22 -0.51 11.03
N TYR A 182 -8.66 -1.69 10.78
CA TYR A 182 -9.43 -2.92 10.68
C TYR A 182 -9.90 -3.28 12.10
N GLU A 183 -11.21 -3.19 12.33
CA GLU A 183 -11.86 -3.59 13.59
C GLU A 183 -12.27 -5.06 13.58
#